data_AF-A0AAN6KC87-F1
#
_entry.id   AF-A0AAN6KC87-F1
#
_cell.length_a   1.000
_cell.length_b   1.000
_cell.length_c   1.000
_cell.angle_alpha   90.00
_cell.angle_beta   90.00
_cell.angle_gamma   90.00
#
_symmetry.space_group_name_H-M   'P 1'
#
loop_
_entity.id
_entity.type
_entity.pdbx_description
1 polymer ?
#
loop_
_entity_poly.entity_id
_entity_poly.type
_entity_poly.pdbx_seq_one_letter_code
_entity_poly.pdbx_strand_id
1 'polypeptide(L)'
;MGVLCFVYMICALRTNIVFVGIFATLVPAFGCLAGAYIHLAKGNAALAVHLQVVAGACTFVTCMLGWWIFFAILLASLDFPFQLPVGDLSHIIKGASEKAKAKDEYSA
;
A
#
# COMPACT_ATOMS: atom_id res chain seq x y z
N MET A 1 10.57 3.76 -9.00
CA MET A 1 9.26 3.61 -8.34
C MET A 1 9.35 3.13 -6.89
N GLY A 2 10.26 2.22 -6.51
CA GLY A 2 10.34 1.67 -5.14
C GLY A 2 10.45 2.69 -3.98
N VAL A 3 11.30 3.73 -4.11
CA VAL A 3 11.45 4.78 -3.08
C VAL A 3 10.16 5.57 -2.87
N LEU A 4 9.46 5.92 -3.95
CA LEU A 4 8.17 6.61 -3.86
C LEU A 4 7.12 5.74 -3.19
N CYS A 5 7.05 4.45 -3.54
CA CYS A 5 6.15 3.50 -2.88
C CYS A 5 6.44 3.37 -1.38
N PHE A 6 7.70 3.45 -0.96
CA PHE A 6 8.06 3.43 0.46
C PHE A 6 7.58 4.69 1.19
N VAL A 7 7.74 5.87 0.60
CA VAL A 7 7.19 7.12 1.14
C VAL A 7 5.66 7.03 1.25
N TYR A 8 5.00 6.55 0.21
CA TYR A 8 3.55 6.36 0.22
C TYR A 8 3.08 5.31 1.22
N MET A 9 3.86 4.26 1.48
CA MET A 9 3.57 3.29 2.53
C MET A 9 3.47 3.97 3.90
N ILE A 10 4.39 4.88 4.22
CA ILE A 10 4.37 5.64 5.48
C ILE A 10 3.13 6.54 5.54
N CYS A 11 2.79 7.23 4.45
CA CYS A 11 1.61 8.07 4.39
C CYS A 11 0.30 7.25 4.49
N ALA A 12 0.25 6.06 3.90
CA ALA A 12 -0.90 5.18 3.89
C ALA A 12 -1.29 4.63 5.26
N LEU A 13 -0.37 4.66 6.24
CA LEU A 13 -0.66 4.25 7.63
C LEU A 13 -1.81 5.06 8.26
N ARG A 14 -2.13 6.25 7.73
CA ARG A 14 -3.28 7.05 8.20
C ARG A 14 -4.55 6.88 7.38
N THR A 15 -4.50 6.19 6.24
CA THR A 15 -5.66 6.03 5.37
C THR A 15 -6.35 4.71 5.65
N ASN A 16 -5.68 3.59 5.37
CA ASN A 16 -6.39 2.34 5.28
C ASN A 16 -5.43 1.13 5.25
N ILE A 17 -5.75 0.05 5.95
CA ILE A 17 -4.89 -1.14 6.01
C ILE A 17 -4.69 -1.84 4.66
N VAL A 18 -5.70 -1.82 3.77
CA VAL A 18 -5.58 -2.37 2.42
C VAL A 18 -4.61 -1.53 1.59
N PHE A 19 -4.63 -0.21 1.75
CA PHE A 19 -3.70 0.71 1.08
C PHE A 19 -2.26 0.53 1.59
N VAL A 20 -2.09 0.30 2.89
CA VAL A 20 -0.80 -0.09 3.48
C VAL A 20 -0.33 -1.42 2.88
N GLY A 21 -1.22 -2.42 2.79
CA GLY A 21 -0.91 -3.72 2.18
C GLY A 21 -0.41 -3.61 0.75
N ILE A 22 -1.06 -2.78 -0.08
CA ILE A 22 -0.65 -2.50 -1.47
C ILE A 22 0.79 -1.98 -1.53
N PHE A 23 1.13 -0.98 -0.72
CA PHE A 23 2.49 -0.44 -0.74
C PHE A 23 3.51 -1.39 -0.09
N ALA A 24 3.12 -2.13 0.94
CA ALA A 24 3.96 -3.12 1.58
C ALA A 24 4.35 -4.27 0.62
N THR A 25 3.50 -4.61 -0.35
CA THR A 25 3.83 -5.59 -1.40
C THR A 25 4.55 -4.95 -2.60
N LEU A 26 4.27 -3.69 -2.94
CA LEU A 26 4.94 -2.99 -4.05
C LEU A 26 6.41 -2.66 -3.78
N VAL A 27 6.76 -2.27 -2.56
CA VAL A 27 8.15 -1.95 -2.19
C VAL A 27 9.11 -3.13 -2.47
N PRO A 28 8.87 -4.34 -1.94
CA PRO A 28 9.70 -5.49 -2.25
C PRO A 28 9.58 -5.91 -3.72
N ALA A 29 8.41 -5.79 -4.36
CA ALA A 29 8.26 -6.11 -5.78
C ALA A 29 9.22 -5.30 -6.67
N PHE A 30 9.27 -3.97 -6.47
CA PHE A 30 10.19 -3.11 -7.22
C PHE A 30 11.66 -3.38 -6.86
N GLY A 31 11.96 -3.73 -5.61
CA GLY A 31 13.29 -4.16 -5.20
C GLY A 31 13.74 -5.44 -5.90
N CYS A 32 12.89 -6.45 -5.94
CA CYS A 32 13.12 -7.72 -6.64
C CYS A 32 13.24 -7.52 -8.16
N LEU A 33 12.41 -6.68 -8.78
CA LEU A 33 12.54 -6.35 -10.21
C LEU A 33 13.88 -5.67 -10.51
N ALA A 34 14.29 -4.69 -9.70
CA ALA A 34 15.58 -4.03 -9.88
C ALA A 34 16.75 -5.02 -9.75
N GLY A 35 16.71 -5.89 -8.73
CA GLY A 35 17.68 -6.97 -8.56
C GLY A 35 17.69 -7.94 -9.74
N ALA A 36 16.53 -8.31 -10.29
CA ALA A 36 16.43 -9.20 -11.44
C ALA A 36 17.18 -8.63 -12.64
N TYR A 37 16.98 -7.35 -12.96
CA TYR A 37 17.68 -6.70 -14.08
C TYR A 37 19.19 -6.62 -13.86
N ILE A 38 19.63 -6.32 -12.64
CA ILE A 38 21.07 -6.28 -12.31
C ILE A 38 21.70 -7.68 -12.47
N HIS A 39 21.05 -8.73 -11.97
CA HIS A 39 21.55 -10.10 -12.09
C HIS A 39 21.50 -10.62 -13.52
N LEU A 40 20.49 -10.23 -14.30
CA LEU A 40 20.39 -10.53 -15.72
C LEU A 40 21.55 -9.90 -16.50
N ALA A 41 21.87 -8.63 -16.22
CA ALA A 41 23.01 -7.93 -16.83
C ALA A 41 24.37 -8.56 -16.47
N LYS A 42 24.47 -9.21 -15.31
CA LYS A 42 25.66 -9.95 -14.86
C LYS A 42 25.71 -11.40 -15.38
N GLY A 43 24.77 -11.80 -16.24
CA GLY A 43 24.70 -13.15 -16.81
C GLY A 43 24.12 -14.22 -15.88
N ASN A 44 23.64 -13.85 -14.69
CA ASN A 44 23.02 -14.79 -13.75
C ASN A 44 21.50 -14.87 -13.99
N ALA A 45 21.12 -15.58 -15.06
CA ALA A 45 19.72 -15.74 -15.47
C ALA A 45 18.87 -16.52 -14.45
N ALA A 46 19.44 -17.53 -13.79
CA ALA A 46 18.70 -18.34 -12.82
C ALA A 46 18.18 -17.48 -11.65
N LEU A 47 19.05 -16.67 -11.04
CA LEU A 47 18.65 -15.80 -9.93
C LEU A 47 17.69 -14.70 -10.40
N ALA A 48 17.89 -14.16 -11.61
CA ALA A 48 16.99 -13.16 -12.19
C ALA A 48 15.55 -13.70 -12.34
N VAL A 49 15.38 -14.94 -12.80
CA VAL A 49 14.06 -15.59 -12.92
C VAL A 49 13.40 -15.75 -11.55
N HIS A 50 14.15 -16.21 -10.53
CA HIS A 50 13.60 -16.33 -9.17
C HIS A 50 13.12 -14.98 -8.62
N LEU A 51 13.90 -13.91 -8.81
CA LEU A 51 13.48 -12.57 -8.40
C LEU A 51 12.26 -12.07 -9.18
N GLN A 52 12.14 -12.41 -10.47
CA GLN A 52 10.94 -12.09 -11.25
C GLN A 52 9.69 -12.81 -10.75
N VAL A 53 9.80 -14.09 -10.39
CA VAL A 53 8.66 -14.84 -9.82
C VAL A 53 8.21 -14.24 -8.50
N VAL A 54 9.15 -13.90 -7.61
CA VAL A 54 8.83 -13.24 -6.33
C VAL A 54 8.17 -11.88 -6.57
N ALA A 55 8.73 -11.07 -7.47
CA ALA A 55 8.14 -9.79 -7.83
C ALA A 55 6.73 -9.93 -8.40
N GLY A 56 6.51 -10.92 -9.28
CA GLY A 56 5.20 -11.25 -9.85
C GLY A 56 4.18 -11.68 -8.80
N ALA A 57 4.58 -12.48 -7.81
CA ALA A 57 3.71 -12.87 -6.71
C ALA A 57 3.30 -11.64 -5.86
N CYS A 58 4.25 -10.75 -5.55
CA CYS A 58 3.96 -9.52 -4.82
C CYS A 58 3.04 -8.57 -5.60
N THR A 59 3.25 -8.40 -6.91
CA THR A 59 2.36 -7.57 -7.74
C THR A 59 0.99 -8.20 -7.92
N PHE A 60 0.87 -9.53 -7.97
CA PHE A 60 -0.41 -10.21 -8.00
C PHE A 60 -1.25 -9.92 -6.75
N VAL A 61 -0.65 -10.04 -5.55
CA VAL A 61 -1.32 -9.67 -4.29
C VAL A 61 -1.72 -8.19 -4.32
N THR A 62 -0.84 -7.33 -4.81
CA THR A 62 -1.14 -5.89 -4.99
C THR A 62 -2.37 -5.67 -5.87
N CYS A 63 -2.48 -6.39 -7.00
CA CYS A 63 -3.63 -6.30 -7.89
C CYS A 63 -4.93 -6.75 -7.21
N MET A 64 -4.90 -7.85 -6.43
CA MET A 64 -6.07 -8.33 -5.70
C MET A 64 -6.55 -7.30 -4.66
N LEU A 65 -5.63 -6.68 -3.91
CA LEU A 65 -5.96 -5.60 -2.97
C LEU A 65 -6.47 -4.34 -3.69
N GLY A 66 -5.90 -4.02 -4.85
CA GLY A 66 -6.37 -2.93 -5.71
C GLY A 66 -7.80 -3.14 -6.19
N TRP A 67 -8.14 -4.36 -6.62
CA TRP A 67 -9.51 -4.74 -6.97
C TRP A 67 -10.47 -4.59 -5.79
N TRP A 68 -10.06 -5.00 -4.59
CA TRP A 68 -10.87 -4.81 -3.38
C TRP A 68 -11.24 -3.34 -3.13
N ILE A 69 -10.26 -2.44 -3.21
CA ILE A 69 -10.49 -0.99 -3.03
C ILE A 69 -11.35 -0.43 -4.18
N PHE A 70 -11.09 -0.85 -5.41
CA PHE A 70 -11.86 -0.41 -6.57
C PHE A 70 -13.35 -0.74 -6.40
N PHE A 71 -13.68 -1.97 -5.98
CA PHE A 71 -15.05 -2.35 -5.64
C PHE A 71 -15.61 -1.50 -4.50
N ALA A 72 -14.86 -1.29 -3.42
CA ALA A 72 -15.32 -0.48 -2.30
C ALA A 72 -15.67 0.96 -2.70
N ILE A 73 -14.85 1.59 -3.55
CA ILE A 73 -15.09 2.95 -4.07
C ILE A 73 -16.30 2.98 -5.01
N LEU A 74 -16.45 1.97 -5.87
CA LEU A 74 -17.61 1.87 -6.77
C LEU A 74 -18.92 1.76 -5.99
N LEU A 75 -18.98 0.89 -4.98
CA LEU A 75 -20.17 0.75 -4.12
C LEU A 75 -20.51 2.07 -3.41
N ALA A 76 -19.49 2.76 -2.90
CA ALA A 76 -19.66 4.07 -2.27
C ALA A 76 -20.15 5.14 -3.27
N SER A 77 -19.67 5.11 -4.52
CA SER A 77 -20.08 6.08 -5.56
C SER A 77 -21.51 5.90 -6.06
N LEU A 78 -22.11 4.73 -5.82
CA LEU A 78 -23.49 4.39 -6.20
C LEU A 78 -24.46 4.47 -5.01
N ASP A 79 -24.01 5.01 -3.87
CA ASP A 79 -24.81 5.15 -2.64
C ASP A 79 -25.50 3.85 -2.17
N PHE A 80 -24.81 2.71 -2.31
CA PHE A 80 -25.33 1.44 -1.80
C PHE A 80 -25.39 1.44 -0.25
N PRO A 81 -26.41 0.82 0.38
CA PRO A 81 -26.60 0.84 1.83
C PRO A 81 -25.57 0.01 2.61
N PHE A 82 -24.61 -0.65 1.95
CA PHE A 82 -23.53 -1.40 2.56
C PHE A 82 -22.19 -0.96 1.99
N GLN A 83 -21.21 -0.76 2.87
CA GLN A 83 -19.83 -0.43 2.51
C GLN A 83 -18.91 -1.61 2.81
N LEU A 84 -18.04 -1.93 1.87
CA LEU A 84 -17.03 -2.97 2.06
C LEU A 84 -15.98 -2.49 3.09
N PRO A 85 -15.61 -3.34 4.07
CA PRO A 85 -14.62 -2.97 5.07
C PRO A 85 -13.26 -2.90 4.40
N VAL A 86 -12.79 -1.69 4.20
CA VAL A 86 -11.42 -1.44 3.80
C VAL A 86 -10.50 -1.39 5.04
N GLY A 87 -11.02 -1.22 6.25
CA GLY A 87 -10.20 -1.15 7.48
C GLY A 87 -9.50 0.20 7.64
N ASP A 88 -10.30 1.21 7.98
CA ASP A 88 -9.82 2.57 8.26
C ASP A 88 -8.86 2.58 9.46
N LEU A 89 -7.67 3.14 9.25
CA LEU A 89 -6.63 3.24 10.27
C LEU A 89 -6.57 4.63 10.91
N SER A 90 -7.39 5.58 10.44
CA SER A 90 -7.46 6.95 10.96
C SER A 90 -7.78 6.97 12.47
N HIS A 91 -8.58 6.02 12.95
CA HIS A 91 -8.88 5.87 14.38
C HIS A 91 -7.67 5.50 15.26
N ILE A 92 -6.66 4.80 14.71
CA ILE A 92 -5.47 4.34 15.45
C ILE A 92 -4.37 5.40 15.41
N ILE A 93 -4.23 6.11 14.28
CA ILE A 93 -3.19 7.14 14.09
C ILE A 93 -3.85 8.52 13.93
N LYS A 94 -4.28 9.09 15.06
CA LYS A 94 -4.90 10.43 15.12
C LYS A 94 -4.04 11.48 14.42
N GLY A 95 -4.69 12.26 13.56
CA GLY A 95 -4.05 13.35 12.83
C GLY A 95 -3.56 14.46 13.76
N ALA A 96 -2.51 15.18 13.34
CA ALA A 96 -1.97 16.32 14.09
C ALA A 96 -3.03 17.41 14.38
N SER A 97 -4.01 17.58 13.47
CA SER A 97 -5.11 18.53 13.65
C SER A 97 -6.08 18.12 14.77
N GLU A 98 -6.34 16.83 14.97
CA GLU A 98 -7.16 16.35 16.09
C GLU A 98 -6.42 16.47 17.43
N LYS A 99 -5.10 16.24 17.43
CA LYS A 99 -4.27 16.48 18.62
C LYS A 99 -4.20 17.96 19.00
N ALA A 100 -4.24 18.87 18.01
CA ALA A 100 -4.29 20.31 18.25
C ALA A 100 -5.64 20.74 18.85
N LYS A 101 -6.77 20.27 18.29
CA LYS A 101 -8.11 20.57 18.82
C LYS A 101 -8.32 20.08 20.26
N ALA A 102 -7.86 18.86 20.57
CA ALA A 102 -7.94 18.31 21.93
C ALA A 102 -7.07 19.08 22.95
N LYS A 103 -6.03 19.80 22.49
CA LYS A 103 -5.16 20.61 23.34
C LYS A 103 -5.78 21.99 23.63
N ASP A 104 -6.47 22.57 22.65
CA ASP A 104 -7.19 23.83 22.81
C ASP A 104 -8.44 23.66 23.70
N GLU A 105 -9.17 22.54 23.59
CA GLU A 105 -10.33 22.24 24.46
C GLU A 105 -9.97 22.04 25.94
N TYR A 106 -8.72 21.67 26.25
CA TYR A 106 -8.25 21.55 27.64
C TYR A 106 -7.64 22.86 28.17
N SER A 107 -7.37 23.82 27.28
CA SER A 107 -6.73 25.10 27.62
C SER A 107 -7.74 26.27 27.67
N ALA A 108 -9.02 26.01 27.40
CA ALA A 108 -10.14 26.95 27.52
C ALA A 108 -11.02 26.60 28.73
#